data_AF-A0AAV7IP57-F1
#
_entry.id   AF-A0AAV7IP57-F1
#
_cell.length_a   1.000
_cell.length_b   1.000
_cell.length_c   1.000
_cell.angle_alpha   90.00
_cell.angle_beta   90.00
_cell.angle_gamma   90.00
#
_symmetry.space_group_name_H-M   'P 1'
#
loop_
_entity.id
_entity.type
_entity.pdbx_description
1 polymer ?
#
loop_
_entity_poly.entity_id
_entity_poly.type
_entity_poly.pdbx_seq_one_letter_code
_entity_poly.pdbx_strand_id
1 'polypeptide(L)'
;MKSSLPSLIMGDIIHLNVGGTRFSTSRQTLTWIPDSFFTALLSNRIASRRDETGALFIDRDPQIFSIILNYLRTRDIDLKSIDIRTLRHEAEYYGITPLIRRLMLCEDLTHSSCGDVLFYGYLPPPSIPLQESASVPVSTTDVGVHGRTVASLRPETSQPSTSQATPNQASNTNGPQNQKPPTSNHTRNSSLDYRLPQRSLQHSRNPSLDLRHARNSSADMNKYFRNEVGLVFGPHQASGWVDPLRVQMIKAHHNWIVIAYAHFITCYRLKDSSGWQHAFTSPHVEAIIERVAINAKMGSGADGKMVAISYGSQIRLWSVSEDGIKTNIGTFNLNVRVEYLFFIGSQLVALSPTGKIGVWHAMSQHWQIQDVVSISSFDTAGSFLLLGCNNGSIYYIDMQKFPLRMKDNDLLVTELYRDPNLDPITAISVYLTPKTSKLQFYNYF
;
A
#
# COMPACT_ATOMS: atom_id res chain seq x y z
N MET A 1 43.96 58.21 14.12
CA MET A 1 43.98 57.72 12.71
C MET A 1 42.78 56.80 12.53
N LYS A 2 42.09 56.80 11.38
CA LYS A 2 41.01 55.83 11.11
C LYS A 2 41.63 54.53 10.61
N SER A 3 41.48 53.44 11.34
CA SER A 3 41.76 52.09 10.84
C SER A 3 40.67 51.71 9.84
N SER A 4 41.06 51.44 8.59
CA SER A 4 40.15 50.90 7.58
C SER A 4 39.78 49.46 7.93
N LEU A 5 38.49 49.14 7.95
CA LEU A 5 38.06 47.76 7.80
C LEU A 5 38.45 47.30 6.38
N PRO A 6 38.93 46.05 6.19
CA PRO A 6 39.10 45.50 4.86
C PRO A 6 37.73 45.43 4.17
N SER A 7 37.68 45.87 2.92
CA SER A 7 36.45 45.82 2.12
C SER A 7 36.00 44.37 1.92
N LEU A 8 34.71 44.11 2.12
CA LEU A 8 34.06 42.85 1.74
C LEU A 8 33.95 42.78 0.22
N ILE A 9 35.04 42.42 -0.45
CA ILE A 9 35.06 42.25 -1.91
C ILE A 9 34.21 41.04 -2.27
N MET A 10 33.01 41.32 -2.80
CA MET A 10 32.05 40.34 -3.29
C MET A 10 32.52 39.77 -4.64
N GLY A 11 33.62 39.00 -4.60
CA GLY A 11 34.30 38.48 -5.78
C GLY A 11 35.51 37.58 -5.53
N ASP A 12 36.01 37.48 -4.28
CA ASP A 12 37.14 36.61 -3.93
C ASP A 12 36.98 35.17 -4.46
N ILE A 13 37.92 34.73 -5.31
CA ILE A 13 38.12 33.32 -5.62
C ILE A 13 38.92 32.70 -4.47
N ILE A 14 38.36 31.65 -3.89
CA ILE A 14 38.98 30.81 -2.87
C ILE A 14 39.57 29.58 -3.55
N HIS A 15 40.86 29.34 -3.31
CA HIS A 15 41.56 28.12 -3.70
C HIS A 15 41.61 27.15 -2.52
N LEU A 16 41.14 25.93 -2.75
CA LEU A 16 41.14 24.82 -1.81
C LEU A 16 42.00 23.68 -2.36
N ASN A 17 42.65 22.94 -1.47
CA ASN A 17 43.32 21.69 -1.79
C ASN A 17 42.66 20.60 -0.92
N VAL A 18 41.89 19.70 -1.54
CA VAL A 18 41.13 18.65 -0.84
C VAL A 18 41.73 17.30 -1.21
N GLY A 19 42.31 16.60 -0.23
CA GLY A 19 42.98 15.31 -0.44
C GLY A 19 44.07 15.32 -1.54
N GLY A 20 44.73 16.47 -1.77
CA GLY A 20 45.72 16.67 -2.83
C GLY A 20 45.16 17.25 -4.13
N THR A 21 43.84 17.28 -4.32
CA THR A 21 43.20 17.83 -5.54
C THR A 21 42.83 19.31 -5.34
N ARG A 22 43.19 20.17 -6.29
CA ARG A 22 42.89 21.60 -6.22
C ARG A 22 41.51 21.95 -6.77
N PHE A 23 40.78 22.77 -6.02
CA PHE A 23 39.47 23.31 -6.39
C PHE A 23 39.48 24.84 -6.28
N SER A 24 38.77 25.50 -7.18
CA SER A 24 38.56 26.95 -7.16
C SER A 24 37.07 27.28 -7.17
N THR A 25 36.64 28.23 -6.33
CA THR A 25 35.24 28.64 -6.21
C THR A 25 35.12 30.03 -5.60
N SER A 26 33.98 30.71 -5.70
CA SER A 26 33.80 32.00 -5.03
C SER A 26 33.64 31.84 -3.51
N ARG A 27 34.00 32.87 -2.74
CA ARG A 27 33.68 32.99 -1.31
C ARG A 27 32.17 32.78 -1.06
N GLN A 28 31.32 33.38 -1.89
CA GLN A 28 29.86 33.29 -1.78
C GLN A 28 29.32 31.85 -1.88
N THR A 29 29.86 31.03 -2.79
CA THR A 29 29.52 29.60 -2.89
C THR A 29 29.80 28.85 -1.59
N LEU A 30 30.86 29.22 -0.86
CA LEU A 30 31.25 28.59 0.39
C LEU A 30 30.50 29.15 1.62
N THR A 31 29.99 30.38 1.56
CA THR A 31 29.43 31.06 2.75
C THR A 31 27.91 31.29 2.72
N TRP A 32 27.16 30.82 1.70
CA TRP A 32 25.70 30.99 1.69
C TRP A 32 24.95 30.12 2.70
N ILE A 33 25.59 29.05 3.20
CA ILE A 33 25.08 28.26 4.33
C ILE A 33 25.79 28.75 5.61
N PRO A 34 25.08 29.44 6.53
CA PRO A 34 25.66 29.87 7.80
C PRO A 34 26.06 28.68 8.67
N ASP A 35 26.99 28.92 9.59
CA ASP A 35 27.48 27.98 10.60
C ASP A 35 28.03 26.63 10.06
N SER A 36 28.29 26.57 8.75
CA SER A 36 28.98 25.47 8.07
C SER A 36 30.50 25.53 8.29
N PHE A 37 31.19 24.39 8.09
CA PHE A 37 32.65 24.27 8.16
C PHE A 37 33.37 25.39 7.39
N PHE A 38 32.90 25.70 6.17
CA PHE A 38 33.54 26.72 5.34
C PHE A 38 33.37 28.14 5.88
N THR A 39 32.25 28.47 6.54
CA THR A 39 32.11 29.78 7.21
C THR A 39 33.07 29.92 8.39
N ALA A 40 33.32 28.84 9.14
CA ALA A 40 34.29 28.83 10.23
C ALA A 40 35.75 28.85 9.71
N LEU A 41 36.02 28.15 8.60
CA LEU A 41 37.31 28.16 7.91
C LEU A 41 37.66 29.56 7.37
N LEU A 42 36.72 30.20 6.65
CA LEU A 42 36.91 31.50 5.99
C LEU A 42 36.82 32.72 6.93
N SER A 43 36.42 32.51 8.18
CA SER A 43 36.48 33.50 9.28
C SER A 43 37.68 33.27 10.21
N ASN A 44 38.62 32.38 9.86
CA ASN A 44 39.78 31.98 10.66
C ASN A 44 39.42 31.46 12.08
N ARG A 45 38.19 31.00 12.30
CA ARG A 45 37.77 30.36 13.56
C ARG A 45 38.34 28.95 13.72
N ILE A 46 38.72 28.32 12.61
CA ILE A 46 39.40 27.02 12.56
C ILE A 46 40.82 27.24 12.03
N ALA A 47 41.81 26.60 12.65
CA ALA A 47 43.20 26.61 12.20
C ALA A 47 43.31 25.89 10.84
N SER A 48 43.53 26.66 9.77
CA SER A 48 43.70 26.13 8.41
C SER A 48 45.17 25.88 8.08
N ARG A 49 45.49 24.66 7.62
CA ARG A 49 46.74 24.40 6.91
C ARG A 49 46.63 24.94 5.49
N ARG A 50 47.77 25.23 4.87
CA ARG A 50 47.85 25.62 3.46
C ARG A 50 48.86 24.75 2.73
N ASP A 51 48.65 24.54 1.43
CA ASP A 51 49.63 23.88 0.57
C ASP A 51 50.73 24.86 0.11
N GLU A 52 51.70 24.35 -0.65
CA GLU A 52 52.82 25.11 -1.21
C GLU A 52 52.41 26.30 -2.10
N THR A 53 51.18 26.30 -2.62
CA THR A 53 50.59 27.41 -3.41
C THR A 53 49.69 28.33 -2.58
N GLY A 54 49.64 28.13 -1.25
CA GLY A 54 48.84 28.95 -0.33
C GLY A 54 47.34 28.62 -0.31
N ALA A 55 46.89 27.56 -1.02
CA ALA A 55 45.51 27.10 -1.04
C ALA A 55 45.14 26.42 0.30
N LEU A 56 43.91 26.58 0.77
CA LEU A 56 43.47 26.04 2.07
C LEU A 56 43.35 24.50 1.98
N PHE A 57 44.09 23.78 2.82
CA PHE A 57 44.11 22.32 2.80
C PHE A 57 42.99 21.70 3.63
N ILE A 58 42.33 20.68 3.08
CA ILE A 58 41.23 19.92 3.68
C ILE A 58 41.53 18.42 3.48
N ASP A 59 41.61 17.69 4.58
CA ASP A 59 41.99 16.27 4.60
C ASP A 59 40.76 15.35 4.43
N ARG A 60 40.13 15.39 3.24
CA ARG A 60 38.91 14.63 2.85
C ARG A 60 39.01 14.13 1.41
N ASP A 61 38.07 13.27 1.00
CA ASP A 61 37.99 12.73 -0.36
C ASP A 61 37.60 13.82 -1.40
N PRO A 62 38.43 14.07 -2.43
CA PRO A 62 38.12 15.06 -3.47
C PRO A 62 36.94 14.68 -4.36
N GLN A 63 36.64 13.39 -4.55
CA GLN A 63 35.53 12.93 -5.40
C GLN A 63 34.20 13.29 -4.75
N ILE A 64 34.02 12.95 -3.47
CA ILE A 64 32.81 13.30 -2.73
C ILE A 64 32.73 14.81 -2.52
N PHE A 65 33.86 15.48 -2.24
CA PHE A 65 33.89 16.95 -2.16
C PHE A 65 33.46 17.63 -3.46
N SER A 66 33.73 17.05 -4.64
CA SER A 66 33.27 17.63 -5.92
C SER A 66 31.73 17.70 -6.01
N ILE A 67 31.03 16.69 -5.47
CA ILE A 67 29.57 16.63 -5.39
C ILE A 67 29.07 17.68 -4.39
N ILE A 68 29.67 17.74 -3.21
CA ILE A 68 29.38 18.74 -2.18
C ILE A 68 29.53 20.18 -2.73
N LEU A 69 30.61 20.45 -3.46
CA LEU A 69 30.88 21.76 -4.05
C LEU A 69 29.89 22.09 -5.18
N ASN A 70 29.45 21.10 -5.96
CA ASN A 70 28.43 21.31 -6.99
C ASN A 70 27.04 21.56 -6.39
N TYR A 71 26.68 20.90 -5.29
CA TYR A 71 25.49 21.26 -4.51
C TYR A 71 25.58 22.70 -3.97
N LEU A 72 26.73 23.11 -3.44
CA LEU A 72 26.95 24.50 -2.98
C LEU A 72 26.85 25.54 -4.12
N ARG A 73 27.09 25.16 -5.38
CA ARG A 73 26.96 26.04 -6.55
C ARG A 73 25.54 26.11 -7.10
N THR A 74 24.86 24.97 -7.20
CA THR A 74 23.57 24.82 -7.91
C THR A 74 22.35 24.80 -7.00
N ARG A 75 22.55 24.51 -5.70
CA ARG A 75 21.53 24.15 -4.70
C ARG A 75 20.78 22.84 -4.96
N ASP A 76 21.18 22.06 -5.96
CA ASP A 76 20.58 20.77 -6.31
C ASP A 76 21.63 19.65 -6.43
N ILE A 77 21.17 18.40 -6.51
CA ILE A 77 22.00 17.21 -6.53
C ILE A 77 21.31 16.01 -7.21
N ASP A 78 22.00 15.38 -8.17
CA ASP A 78 21.57 14.11 -8.74
C ASP A 78 22.14 12.96 -7.89
N LEU A 79 21.27 12.07 -7.41
CA LEU A 79 21.62 10.95 -6.52
C LEU A 79 21.69 9.59 -7.23
N LYS A 80 21.40 9.50 -8.54
CA LYS A 80 21.22 8.23 -9.28
C LYS A 80 22.41 7.25 -9.27
N SER A 81 23.61 7.70 -8.88
CA SER A 81 24.85 6.91 -8.93
C SER A 81 25.73 7.06 -7.69
N ILE A 82 25.22 7.65 -6.61
CA ILE A 82 25.99 8.03 -5.42
C ILE A 82 25.47 7.25 -4.21
N ASP A 83 26.36 6.70 -3.39
CA ASP A 83 25.96 6.20 -2.07
C ASP A 83 25.53 7.37 -1.17
N ILE A 84 24.23 7.41 -0.86
CA ILE A 84 23.58 8.39 -0.01
C ILE A 84 24.24 8.45 1.38
N ARG A 85 24.68 7.31 1.93
CA ARG A 85 25.26 7.25 3.27
C ARG A 85 26.67 7.85 3.33
N THR A 86 27.54 7.46 2.40
CA THR A 86 28.87 8.07 2.23
C THR A 86 28.77 9.59 2.00
N LEU A 87 27.85 10.03 1.14
CA LEU A 87 27.62 11.45 0.89
C LEU A 87 27.06 12.18 2.12
N ARG A 88 26.15 11.56 2.90
CA ARG A 88 25.60 12.15 4.12
C ARG A 88 26.69 12.40 5.16
N HIS A 89 27.65 11.49 5.32
CA HIS A 89 28.77 11.67 6.26
C HIS A 89 29.71 12.83 5.87
N GLU A 90 29.92 13.11 4.57
CA GLU A 90 30.62 14.35 4.17
C GLU A 90 29.75 15.59 4.41
N ALA A 91 28.45 15.55 4.11
CA ALA A 91 27.54 16.66 4.39
C ALA A 91 27.48 17.01 5.89
N GLU A 92 27.54 15.99 6.76
CA GLU A 92 27.70 16.10 8.22
C GLU A 92 29.04 16.76 8.59
N TYR A 93 30.17 16.26 8.07
CA TYR A 93 31.50 16.82 8.32
C TYR A 93 31.59 18.31 7.93
N TYR A 94 31.00 18.69 6.79
CA TYR A 94 31.00 20.08 6.32
C TYR A 94 29.90 20.97 6.95
N GLY A 95 29.01 20.42 7.79
CA GLY A 95 27.93 21.16 8.45
C GLY A 95 26.81 21.63 7.51
N ILE A 96 26.59 20.94 6.39
CA ILE A 96 25.68 21.35 5.30
C ILE A 96 24.25 20.93 5.64
N THR A 97 23.70 21.53 6.70
CA THR A 97 22.41 21.16 7.31
C THR A 97 21.24 20.95 6.31
N PRO A 98 21.05 21.78 5.26
CA PRO A 98 19.99 21.54 4.27
C PRO A 98 20.20 20.24 3.47
N LEU A 99 21.44 19.90 3.12
CA LEU A 99 21.77 18.67 2.39
C LEU A 99 21.66 17.45 3.30
N ILE A 100 22.12 17.53 4.56
CA ILE A 100 21.97 16.45 5.55
C ILE A 100 20.49 16.06 5.66
N ARG A 101 19.58 17.05 5.80
CA ARG A 101 18.13 16.81 5.88
C ARG A 101 17.58 16.15 4.61
N ARG A 102 17.98 16.63 3.41
CA ARG A 102 17.55 16.02 2.13
C ARG A 102 18.03 14.58 2.00
N LEU A 103 19.27 14.27 2.41
CA LEU A 103 19.84 12.92 2.34
C LEU A 103 19.23 11.97 3.38
N MET A 104 18.97 12.44 4.61
CA MET A 104 18.22 11.66 5.61
C MET A 104 16.83 11.27 5.07
N LEU A 105 16.08 12.22 4.51
CA LEU A 105 14.78 11.94 3.90
C LEU A 105 14.87 10.92 2.75
N CYS A 106 15.95 10.90 1.97
CA CYS A 106 16.17 9.87 0.94
C CYS A 106 16.55 8.49 1.52
N GLU A 107 17.27 8.44 2.64
CA GLU A 107 17.56 7.19 3.38
C GLU A 107 16.26 6.65 4.01
N ASP A 108 15.45 7.51 4.64
CA ASP A 108 14.12 7.17 5.18
C ASP A 108 13.13 6.71 4.09
N LEU A 109 13.14 7.34 2.91
CA LEU A 109 12.25 6.97 1.78
C LEU A 109 12.68 5.66 1.08
N THR A 110 13.94 5.23 1.24
CA THR A 110 14.43 3.95 0.71
C THR A 110 14.35 2.82 1.75
N HIS A 111 14.34 3.15 3.04
CA HIS A 111 13.97 2.21 4.10
C HIS A 111 12.46 1.89 4.07
N SER A 112 12.12 0.77 3.46
CA SER A 112 10.76 0.22 3.52
C SER A 112 10.36 -0.06 4.98
N SER A 113 9.14 0.33 5.37
CA SER A 113 8.63 0.14 6.73
C SER A 113 8.33 -1.32 7.10
N CYS A 114 8.39 -2.23 6.13
CA CYS A 114 8.61 -3.66 6.36
C CYS A 114 10.12 -3.95 6.37
N GLY A 115 10.66 -4.29 7.56
CA GLY A 115 12.09 -4.55 7.75
C GLY A 115 12.61 -5.83 7.08
N ASP A 116 13.92 -6.03 7.19
CA ASP A 116 14.78 -6.93 6.36
C ASP A 116 14.46 -8.44 6.37
N VAL A 117 13.38 -8.88 7.04
CA VAL A 117 13.01 -10.30 7.15
C VAL A 117 12.24 -10.73 5.89
N LEU A 118 12.97 -11.32 4.94
CA LEU A 118 12.41 -11.92 3.72
C LEU A 118 11.63 -13.21 4.04
N PHE A 119 10.31 -13.11 4.13
CA PHE A 119 9.42 -14.27 4.20
C PHE A 119 9.13 -14.84 2.81
N TYR A 120 9.55 -16.08 2.56
CA TYR A 120 9.11 -16.85 1.38
C TYR A 120 7.90 -17.72 1.74
N GLY A 121 6.79 -17.55 1.03
CA GLY A 121 5.59 -18.38 1.16
C GLY A 121 5.05 -18.75 -0.21
N TYR A 122 4.83 -20.05 -0.43
CA TYR A 122 4.17 -20.54 -1.64
C TYR A 122 2.66 -20.65 -1.39
N LEU A 123 1.88 -19.98 -2.23
CA LEU A 123 0.42 -20.13 -2.29
C LEU A 123 0.08 -20.82 -3.61
N PRO A 124 -0.71 -21.91 -3.61
CA PRO A 124 -1.08 -22.60 -4.85
C PRO A 124 -1.95 -21.69 -5.74
N PRO A 125 -1.83 -21.79 -7.08
CA PRO A 125 -2.70 -21.07 -7.99
C PRO A 125 -4.18 -21.41 -7.72
N PRO A 126 -5.07 -20.42 -7.61
CA PRO A 126 -6.50 -20.66 -7.39
C PRO A 126 -7.20 -21.10 -8.67
N SER A 127 -8.25 -21.91 -8.53
CA SER A 127 -9.20 -22.15 -9.62
C SER A 127 -9.88 -20.85 -10.04
N ILE A 128 -9.98 -20.58 -11.34
CA ILE A 128 -10.70 -19.42 -11.86
C ILE A 128 -12.20 -19.57 -11.52
N PRO A 129 -12.83 -18.58 -10.87
CA PRO A 129 -14.24 -18.66 -10.50
C PRO A 129 -15.14 -18.58 -11.73
N LEU A 130 -16.21 -19.40 -11.75
CA LEU A 130 -17.25 -19.31 -12.77
C LEU A 130 -18.14 -18.06 -12.57
N GLN A 131 -18.82 -17.64 -13.63
CA GLN A 131 -19.67 -16.45 -13.61
C GLN A 131 -20.94 -16.66 -12.78
N GLU A 132 -21.10 -15.87 -11.72
CA GLU A 132 -22.28 -15.88 -10.85
C GLU A 132 -23.37 -15.03 -11.51
N SER A 133 -24.32 -15.68 -12.22
CA SER A 133 -25.33 -15.01 -13.06
C SER A 133 -26.22 -14.08 -12.24
N ALA A 134 -26.30 -12.80 -12.64
CA ALA A 134 -27.00 -11.78 -11.87
C ALA A 134 -28.53 -12.01 -11.84
N SER A 135 -29.06 -12.30 -10.65
CA SER A 135 -30.51 -12.29 -10.40
C SER A 135 -31.04 -10.86 -10.51
N VAL A 136 -31.85 -10.58 -11.53
CA VAL A 136 -32.50 -9.28 -11.73
C VAL A 136 -33.42 -8.98 -10.53
N PRO A 137 -33.33 -7.81 -9.88
CA PRO A 137 -34.28 -7.42 -8.84
C PRO A 137 -35.66 -7.20 -9.44
N VAL A 138 -36.65 -7.99 -9.02
CA VAL A 138 -38.05 -7.83 -9.45
C VAL A 138 -38.58 -6.49 -8.96
N SER A 139 -38.83 -5.58 -9.89
CA SER A 139 -39.36 -4.25 -9.58
C SER A 139 -40.83 -4.34 -9.18
N THR A 140 -41.11 -4.22 -7.87
CA THR A 140 -42.47 -4.10 -7.35
C THR A 140 -42.99 -2.68 -7.59
N THR A 141 -43.72 -2.48 -8.70
CA THR A 141 -44.45 -1.23 -8.97
C THR A 141 -45.83 -1.21 -8.30
N ASP A 142 -46.30 -0.01 -7.97
CA ASP A 142 -47.40 0.23 -7.04
C ASP A 142 -48.80 -0.30 -7.42
N VAL A 143 -49.65 -0.38 -6.39
CA VAL A 143 -51.07 -0.77 -6.46
C VAL A 143 -51.92 0.37 -7.03
N GLY A 144 -52.47 0.18 -8.23
CA GLY A 144 -53.46 1.08 -8.86
C GLY A 144 -54.81 0.39 -9.06
N VAL A 145 -55.88 0.95 -8.47
CA VAL A 145 -57.23 0.35 -8.48
C VAL A 145 -57.97 0.64 -9.79
N HIS A 146 -58.53 -0.41 -10.43
CA HIS A 146 -59.90 -0.45 -11.00
C HIS A 146 -60.24 -1.92 -11.32
N GLY A 147 -61.52 -2.33 -11.27
CA GLY A 147 -61.88 -3.75 -11.42
C GLY A 147 -63.29 -4.03 -11.92
N ARG A 148 -63.55 -5.30 -12.27
CA ARG A 148 -64.89 -5.87 -12.49
C ARG A 148 -64.88 -7.40 -12.28
N THR A 149 -66.06 -7.96 -12.08
CA THR A 149 -66.33 -9.31 -11.56
C THR A 149 -66.61 -10.35 -12.66
N VAL A 150 -66.47 -11.67 -12.34
CA VAL A 150 -67.55 -12.71 -12.37
C VAL A 150 -66.98 -14.16 -12.30
N ALA A 151 -67.74 -15.06 -11.64
CA ALA A 151 -67.77 -16.54 -11.72
C ALA A 151 -66.57 -17.43 -11.26
N SER A 152 -66.65 -17.87 -10.00
CA SER A 152 -66.69 -19.27 -9.51
C SER A 152 -66.36 -20.46 -10.45
N LEU A 153 -65.58 -21.44 -9.93
CA LEU A 153 -66.03 -22.84 -9.71
C LEU A 153 -65.04 -23.68 -8.84
N ARG A 154 -65.56 -24.69 -8.12
CA ARG A 154 -64.87 -25.75 -7.32
C ARG A 154 -65.68 -27.06 -7.42
N PRO A 155 -65.06 -28.25 -7.36
CA PRO A 155 -65.06 -29.11 -6.15
C PRO A 155 -63.63 -29.57 -5.73
N GLU A 156 -63.26 -29.80 -4.46
CA GLU A 156 -63.52 -30.99 -3.58
C GLU A 156 -62.81 -32.30 -4.02
N THR A 157 -62.24 -33.19 -3.19
CA THR A 157 -61.54 -33.25 -1.86
C THR A 157 -61.40 -34.74 -1.51
N SER A 158 -60.30 -35.19 -0.87
CA SER A 158 -60.29 -36.39 0.01
C SER A 158 -58.93 -36.64 0.71
N GLN A 159 -59.01 -37.12 1.96
CA GLN A 159 -57.96 -37.83 2.72
C GLN A 159 -58.66 -39.02 3.45
N PRO A 160 -57.94 -39.95 4.10
CA PRO A 160 -57.82 -39.81 5.57
C PRO A 160 -56.54 -40.38 6.26
N SER A 161 -56.15 -39.68 7.34
CA SER A 161 -55.80 -40.18 8.69
C SER A 161 -54.68 -41.22 8.97
N THR A 162 -53.58 -40.67 9.50
CA THR A 162 -52.72 -41.10 10.64
C THR A 162 -53.11 -42.25 11.59
N SER A 163 -52.08 -42.91 12.16
CA SER A 163 -51.98 -43.25 13.60
C SER A 163 -50.51 -43.36 14.07
N GLN A 164 -50.25 -43.50 15.39
CA GLN A 164 -48.92 -43.35 16.05
C GLN A 164 -48.55 -44.58 16.92
N ALA A 165 -47.25 -44.80 17.19
CA ALA A 165 -46.66 -45.04 18.55
C ALA A 165 -45.29 -45.77 18.52
N THR A 166 -44.50 -45.57 19.58
CA THR A 166 -43.22 -46.23 19.95
C THR A 166 -43.26 -46.57 21.47
N PRO A 167 -42.20 -47.05 22.18
CA PRO A 167 -40.91 -47.69 21.81
C PRO A 167 -40.62 -49.02 22.58
N ASN A 168 -39.45 -49.68 22.38
CA ASN A 168 -38.45 -49.94 23.46
C ASN A 168 -37.26 -50.90 23.12
N GLN A 169 -36.05 -50.42 23.44
CA GLN A 169 -34.87 -51.04 24.12
C GLN A 169 -34.30 -52.46 23.79
N ALA A 170 -32.96 -52.48 23.56
CA ALA A 170 -31.87 -53.41 24.01
C ALA A 170 -32.12 -54.94 24.19
N SER A 171 -31.22 -55.89 23.88
CA SER A 171 -29.81 -55.95 23.37
C SER A 171 -29.50 -57.43 22.92
N ASN A 172 -28.31 -58.08 22.81
CA ASN A 172 -26.89 -57.83 23.19
C ASN A 172 -25.88 -58.84 22.52
N THR A 173 -24.57 -58.71 22.85
CA THR A 173 -23.48 -59.73 22.88
C THR A 173 -22.91 -60.45 21.62
N ASN A 174 -21.60 -60.21 21.39
CA ASN A 174 -20.48 -61.14 21.07
C ASN A 174 -20.25 -61.74 19.64
N GLY A 175 -18.95 -61.84 19.26
CA GLY A 175 -18.39 -62.51 18.04
C GLY A 175 -17.81 -63.91 18.33
N PRO A 176 -16.85 -64.49 17.55
CA PRO A 176 -15.62 -63.83 17.03
C PRO A 176 -14.98 -64.33 15.68
N GLN A 177 -13.92 -63.64 15.20
CA GLN A 177 -12.83 -64.09 14.26
C GLN A 177 -13.23 -64.60 12.82
N ASN A 178 -12.39 -64.65 11.76
CA ASN A 178 -10.93 -64.57 11.56
C ASN A 178 -10.53 -64.09 10.11
N GLN A 179 -9.20 -63.99 9.81
CA GLN A 179 -8.51 -63.88 8.49
C GLN A 179 -8.21 -62.49 7.86
N LYS A 180 -7.25 -62.49 6.90
CA LYS A 180 -6.41 -61.39 6.32
C LYS A 180 -5.70 -61.93 5.04
N PRO A 181 -4.94 -61.14 4.23
CA PRO A 181 -5.04 -59.74 3.77
C PRO A 181 -4.91 -59.73 2.20
N PRO A 182 -4.20 -58.83 1.47
CA PRO A 182 -3.90 -57.38 1.62
C PRO A 182 -4.23 -56.52 0.36
N THR A 183 -4.42 -55.21 0.54
CA THR A 183 -3.96 -54.16 -0.42
C THR A 183 -3.71 -52.85 0.35
N SER A 184 -2.85 -51.98 -0.16
CA SER A 184 -2.45 -50.72 0.47
C SER A 184 -2.85 -49.50 -0.35
N ASN A 185 -3.10 -48.37 0.32
CA ASN A 185 -2.25 -47.16 0.21
C ASN A 185 -2.79 -46.01 1.09
N HIS A 186 -1.93 -45.48 1.97
CA HIS A 186 -2.10 -44.17 2.60
C HIS A 186 -0.98 -43.26 2.11
N THR A 187 -1.30 -42.05 1.68
CA THR A 187 -0.30 -41.03 1.34
C THR A 187 -0.45 -39.85 2.28
N ARG A 188 0.36 -39.83 3.34
CA ARG A 188 0.71 -38.57 4.04
C ARG A 188 1.69 -37.82 3.13
N ASN A 189 1.66 -36.49 3.15
CA ASN A 189 2.79 -35.71 2.65
C ASN A 189 3.14 -34.63 3.68
N SER A 190 4.42 -34.58 4.06
CA SER A 190 4.95 -33.76 5.16
C SER A 190 5.81 -32.62 4.62
N SER A 191 5.90 -31.53 5.38
CA SER A 191 6.96 -30.53 5.21
C SER A 191 8.34 -31.18 5.30
N LEU A 192 9.24 -30.82 4.38
CA LEU A 192 10.54 -31.46 4.23
C LEU A 192 11.66 -30.52 4.72
N ASP A 193 12.01 -30.64 6.01
CA ASP A 193 13.12 -29.89 6.62
C ASP A 193 14.47 -30.40 6.12
N TYR A 194 15.25 -29.55 5.47
CA TYR A 194 16.65 -29.83 5.15
C TYR A 194 17.56 -29.49 6.35
N ARG A 195 18.00 -30.53 7.07
CA ARG A 195 19.12 -30.44 8.03
C ARG A 195 20.38 -31.05 7.44
N LEU A 196 21.51 -30.34 7.57
CA LEU A 196 22.86 -30.88 7.38
C LEU A 196 23.64 -30.78 8.71
N PRO A 197 24.60 -31.68 8.97
CA PRO A 197 25.17 -31.86 10.31
C PRO A 197 26.24 -30.82 10.66
N GLN A 198 26.27 -30.40 11.93
CA GLN A 198 27.33 -29.54 12.46
C GLN A 198 28.63 -30.32 12.71
N ARG A 199 29.76 -29.66 12.44
CA ARG A 199 31.00 -29.78 13.23
C ARG A 199 31.34 -28.41 13.81
N SER A 200 32.09 -28.39 14.90
CA SER A 200 32.26 -27.24 15.80
C SER A 200 33.46 -26.34 15.46
N LEU A 201 33.30 -25.01 15.54
CA LEU A 201 34.01 -24.11 16.48
C LEU A 201 33.74 -22.61 16.27
N GLN A 202 33.75 -21.87 17.39
CA GLN A 202 34.08 -20.46 17.67
C GLN A 202 33.85 -19.29 16.66
N HIS A 203 33.19 -18.25 17.19
CA HIS A 203 33.36 -16.78 16.97
C HIS A 203 33.44 -16.14 15.56
N SER A 204 32.33 -15.45 15.24
CA SER A 204 32.26 -14.07 14.69
C SER A 204 32.38 -13.80 13.18
N ARG A 205 31.75 -12.67 12.79
CA ARG A 205 31.77 -11.97 11.49
C ARG A 205 30.96 -12.59 10.33
N ASN A 206 30.62 -11.72 9.38
CA ASN A 206 29.61 -11.92 8.34
C ASN A 206 30.00 -13.01 7.33
N PRO A 207 29.04 -13.86 6.89
CA PRO A 207 29.11 -14.55 5.61
C PRO A 207 28.41 -13.73 4.52
N SER A 208 29.17 -13.10 3.62
CA SER A 208 28.64 -12.72 2.31
C SER A 208 28.59 -13.96 1.42
N LEU A 209 27.40 -14.42 1.02
CA LEU A 209 27.24 -15.57 0.13
C LEU A 209 26.71 -15.13 -1.24
N ASP A 210 27.56 -15.24 -2.26
CA ASP A 210 27.26 -14.93 -3.67
C ASP A 210 26.37 -16.04 -4.27
N LEU A 211 25.05 -15.95 -4.07
CA LEU A 211 24.10 -16.95 -4.56
C LEU A 211 23.63 -16.65 -5.99
N ARG A 212 24.51 -16.95 -6.95
CA ARG A 212 24.23 -16.80 -8.38
C ARG A 212 23.15 -17.78 -8.86
N HIS A 213 22.10 -17.22 -9.45
CA HIS A 213 21.09 -17.89 -10.29
C HIS A 213 20.23 -18.99 -9.66
N ALA A 214 19.10 -18.54 -9.09
CA ALA A 214 17.80 -19.19 -9.32
C ALA A 214 16.75 -18.14 -9.77
N ARG A 215 17.10 -17.30 -10.76
CA ARG A 215 16.17 -16.36 -11.41
C ARG A 215 15.20 -17.09 -12.35
N ASN A 216 14.39 -18.00 -11.80
CA ASN A 216 13.23 -18.54 -12.50
C ASN A 216 12.15 -17.45 -12.51
N SER A 217 12.26 -16.52 -13.45
CA SER A 217 11.28 -15.45 -13.63
C SER A 217 9.89 -16.02 -13.94
N SER A 218 8.84 -15.27 -13.60
CA SER A 218 7.44 -15.61 -13.91
C SER A 218 7.17 -15.87 -15.40
N ALA A 219 8.10 -15.48 -16.29
CA ALA A 219 8.12 -15.82 -17.71
C ALA A 219 8.18 -17.33 -18.01
N ASP A 220 8.82 -18.15 -17.17
CA ASP A 220 8.98 -19.59 -17.46
C ASP A 220 7.75 -20.42 -17.05
N MET A 221 7.08 -20.05 -15.95
CA MET A 221 5.71 -20.53 -15.64
C MET A 221 4.74 -20.24 -16.81
N ASN A 222 4.88 -19.07 -17.42
CA ASN A 222 4.06 -18.63 -18.56
C ASN A 222 4.27 -19.48 -19.83
N LYS A 223 5.38 -20.23 -19.96
CA LYS A 223 5.62 -21.12 -21.11
C LYS A 223 4.81 -22.42 -21.01
N TYR A 224 4.68 -22.99 -19.81
CA TYR A 224 3.90 -24.22 -19.61
C TYR A 224 2.39 -23.97 -19.77
N PHE A 225 1.85 -22.92 -19.14
CA PHE A 225 0.42 -22.60 -19.21
C PHE A 225 -0.11 -22.32 -20.64
N ARG A 226 0.73 -21.77 -21.54
CA ARG A 226 0.34 -21.53 -22.94
C ARG A 226 -0.04 -22.79 -23.70
N ASN A 227 0.61 -23.92 -23.40
CA ASN A 227 0.40 -25.16 -24.14
C ASN A 227 -0.91 -25.86 -23.78
N GLU A 228 -1.37 -25.77 -22.53
CA GLU A 228 -2.59 -26.46 -22.09
C GLU A 228 -3.87 -25.66 -22.40
N VAL A 229 -3.84 -24.33 -22.26
CA VAL A 229 -5.02 -23.47 -22.53
C VAL A 229 -5.20 -23.16 -24.02
N GLY A 230 -4.13 -23.21 -24.82
CA GLY A 230 -4.19 -23.03 -26.28
C GLY A 230 -4.99 -24.10 -27.05
N LEU A 231 -5.37 -25.20 -26.38
CA LEU A 231 -6.29 -26.22 -26.90
C LEU A 231 -7.78 -25.86 -26.73
N VAL A 232 -8.11 -24.87 -25.91
CA VAL A 232 -9.49 -24.50 -25.55
C VAL A 232 -9.99 -23.27 -26.31
N PHE A 233 -9.09 -22.32 -26.64
CA PHE A 233 -9.44 -21.05 -27.29
C PHE A 233 -8.61 -20.82 -28.56
N GLY A 234 -9.31 -20.52 -29.67
CA GLY A 234 -8.74 -20.54 -31.02
C GLY A 234 -7.72 -19.43 -31.36
N PRO A 235 -6.91 -19.64 -32.42
CA PRO A 235 -5.62 -18.93 -32.63
C PRO A 235 -5.74 -17.51 -33.24
N HIS A 236 -6.81 -16.77 -32.96
CA HIS A 236 -7.15 -15.53 -33.69
C HIS A 236 -7.28 -14.26 -32.83
N GLN A 237 -6.77 -14.28 -31.60
CA GLN A 237 -6.54 -13.06 -30.81
C GLN A 237 -5.14 -13.17 -30.17
N ALA A 238 -4.24 -12.22 -30.44
CA ALA A 238 -2.83 -12.32 -30.01
C ALA A 238 -2.17 -10.98 -29.61
N SER A 239 -2.97 -9.93 -29.38
CA SER A 239 -2.48 -8.55 -29.20
C SER A 239 -3.05 -7.83 -27.97
N GLY A 240 -3.48 -8.56 -26.94
CA GLY A 240 -4.05 -7.96 -25.72
C GLY A 240 -4.35 -8.88 -24.54
N TRP A 241 -3.97 -10.17 -24.61
CA TRP A 241 -4.31 -11.12 -23.54
C TRP A 241 -3.56 -10.83 -22.24
N VAL A 242 -4.32 -10.42 -21.23
CA VAL A 242 -3.88 -10.48 -19.83
C VAL A 242 -4.06 -11.93 -19.37
N ASP A 243 -2.98 -12.56 -18.94
CA ASP A 243 -3.00 -13.86 -18.25
C ASP A 243 -3.94 -13.77 -17.02
N PRO A 244 -5.05 -14.54 -16.97
CA PRO A 244 -6.05 -14.41 -15.91
C PRO A 244 -5.55 -14.93 -14.55
N LEU A 245 -4.43 -15.66 -14.51
CA LEU A 245 -3.75 -16.09 -13.28
C LEU A 245 -2.50 -15.25 -12.97
N ARG A 246 -2.21 -14.21 -13.77
CA ARG A 246 -1.20 -13.21 -13.42
C ARG A 246 -1.73 -12.29 -12.31
N VAL A 247 -1.05 -12.34 -11.16
CA VAL A 247 -1.23 -11.38 -10.08
C VAL A 247 -0.91 -9.97 -10.57
N GLN A 248 -1.85 -9.05 -10.38
CA GLN A 248 -1.74 -7.62 -10.69
C GLN A 248 -1.46 -6.78 -9.44
N MET A 249 -2.06 -7.13 -8.31
CA MET A 249 -1.88 -6.44 -7.02
C MET A 249 -1.82 -7.42 -5.85
N ILE A 250 -1.10 -7.03 -4.80
CA ILE A 250 -1.18 -7.66 -3.48
C ILE A 250 -1.40 -6.56 -2.44
N LYS A 251 -2.30 -6.80 -1.48
CA LYS A 251 -2.53 -5.93 -0.32
C LYS A 251 -2.55 -6.77 0.96
N ALA A 252 -1.71 -6.42 1.92
CA ALA A 252 -1.65 -7.05 3.23
C ALA A 252 -2.23 -6.13 4.31
N HIS A 253 -2.90 -6.70 5.32
CA HIS A 253 -3.35 -5.98 6.49
C HIS A 253 -3.50 -6.93 7.68
N HIS A 254 -2.61 -6.79 8.68
CA HIS A 254 -2.48 -7.72 9.81
C HIS A 254 -2.23 -9.15 9.30
N ASN A 255 -2.91 -10.17 9.84
CA ASN A 255 -2.74 -11.55 9.42
C ASN A 255 -3.51 -11.91 8.13
N TRP A 256 -3.93 -10.94 7.30
CA TRP A 256 -4.63 -11.18 6.03
C TRP A 256 -3.89 -10.58 4.83
N ILE A 257 -3.97 -11.29 3.70
CA ILE A 257 -3.49 -10.85 2.39
C ILE A 257 -4.61 -11.03 1.36
N VAL A 258 -4.82 -10.03 0.51
CA VAL A 258 -5.61 -10.13 -0.72
C VAL A 258 -4.66 -10.11 -1.92
N ILE A 259 -4.83 -11.10 -2.79
CA ILE A 259 -4.15 -11.20 -4.08
C ILE A 259 -5.20 -10.91 -5.16
N ALA A 260 -4.90 -9.95 -6.04
CA ALA A 260 -5.76 -9.56 -7.14
C ALA A 260 -5.20 -10.07 -8.47
N TYR A 261 -6.06 -10.75 -9.23
CA TYR A 261 -5.84 -11.10 -10.62
C TYR A 261 -6.57 -10.09 -11.51
N ALA A 262 -6.61 -10.33 -12.82
CA ALA A 262 -7.32 -9.44 -13.75
C ALA A 262 -8.83 -9.30 -13.40
N HIS A 263 -9.50 -10.41 -13.09
CA HIS A 263 -10.97 -10.48 -13.03
C HIS A 263 -11.55 -10.98 -11.70
N PHE A 264 -10.70 -11.33 -10.72
CA PHE A 264 -11.12 -11.80 -9.41
C PHE A 264 -10.03 -11.57 -8.35
N ILE A 265 -10.41 -11.65 -7.07
CA ILE A 265 -9.49 -11.65 -5.93
C ILE A 265 -9.53 -12.97 -5.17
N THR A 266 -8.43 -13.28 -4.49
CA THR A 266 -8.37 -14.33 -3.46
C THR A 266 -7.81 -13.77 -2.17
N CYS A 267 -8.48 -14.05 -1.05
CA CYS A 267 -8.06 -13.69 0.28
C CYS A 267 -7.47 -14.90 1.00
N TYR A 268 -6.33 -14.67 1.64
CA TYR A 268 -5.63 -15.62 2.49
C TYR A 268 -5.47 -15.04 3.89
N ARG A 269 -5.49 -15.89 4.92
CA ARG A 269 -5.22 -15.53 6.31
C ARG A 269 -4.13 -16.41 6.90
N LEU A 270 -3.23 -15.80 7.65
CA LEU A 270 -2.21 -16.48 8.44
C LEU A 270 -2.83 -16.95 9.76
N LYS A 271 -2.70 -18.25 10.05
CA LYS A 271 -2.99 -18.87 11.35
C LYS A 271 -1.71 -19.44 11.92
N ASP A 272 -1.43 -19.14 13.18
CA ASP A 272 -0.16 -19.50 13.85
C ASP A 272 0.13 -21.01 13.82
N SER A 273 -0.92 -21.85 13.86
CA SER A 273 -0.82 -23.31 13.88
C SER A 273 -0.70 -23.98 12.50
N SER A 274 -0.88 -23.25 11.39
CA SER A 274 -1.01 -23.86 10.06
C SER A 274 -0.59 -22.99 8.87
N GLY A 275 0.00 -21.82 9.11
CA GLY A 275 0.46 -20.92 8.05
C GLY A 275 -0.70 -20.24 7.32
N TRP A 276 -0.50 -19.95 6.03
CA TRP A 276 -1.50 -19.29 5.19
C TRP A 276 -2.59 -20.26 4.76
N GLN A 277 -3.83 -19.98 5.16
CA GLN A 277 -5.03 -20.65 4.69
C GLN A 277 -5.79 -19.74 3.71
N HIS A 278 -6.37 -20.35 2.66
CA HIS A 278 -7.39 -19.68 1.85
C HIS A 278 -8.61 -19.33 2.73
N ALA A 279 -9.25 -18.19 2.43
CA ALA A 279 -10.43 -17.71 3.16
C ALA A 279 -11.58 -17.31 2.24
N PHE A 280 -11.32 -16.78 1.04
CA PHE A 280 -12.35 -16.33 0.10
C PHE A 280 -11.79 -16.21 -1.32
N THR A 281 -12.60 -16.54 -2.32
CA THR A 281 -12.40 -16.17 -3.74
C THR A 281 -13.61 -15.37 -4.17
N SER A 282 -13.42 -14.20 -4.79
CA SER A 282 -14.55 -13.43 -5.32
C SER A 282 -15.17 -14.14 -6.53
N PRO A 283 -16.45 -13.88 -6.86
CA PRO A 283 -16.97 -14.14 -8.19
C PRO A 283 -16.11 -13.46 -9.27
N HIS A 284 -16.18 -13.98 -10.50
CA HIS A 284 -15.60 -13.32 -11.66
C HIS A 284 -16.26 -11.96 -11.93
N VAL A 285 -15.47 -10.99 -12.38
CA VAL A 285 -15.90 -9.65 -12.81
C VAL A 285 -15.35 -9.41 -14.22
N GLU A 286 -16.22 -9.07 -15.17
CA GLU A 286 -15.85 -8.90 -16.59
C GLU A 286 -14.88 -7.74 -16.81
N ALA A 287 -15.06 -6.64 -16.07
CA ALA A 287 -14.13 -5.52 -16.05
C ALA A 287 -12.88 -5.86 -15.22
N ILE A 288 -11.73 -5.32 -15.63
CA ILE A 288 -10.45 -5.53 -14.93
C ILE A 288 -10.49 -4.83 -13.56
N ILE A 289 -9.97 -5.52 -12.53
CA ILE A 289 -9.84 -4.98 -11.17
C ILE A 289 -8.68 -3.97 -11.12
N GLU A 290 -8.98 -2.74 -10.70
CA GLU A 290 -8.06 -1.62 -10.73
C GLU A 290 -7.51 -1.22 -9.36
N ARG A 291 -8.31 -1.35 -8.30
CA ARG A 291 -7.87 -1.12 -6.92
C ARG A 291 -8.45 -2.21 -6.01
N VAL A 292 -7.76 -2.46 -4.90
CA VAL A 292 -8.18 -3.38 -3.84
C VAL A 292 -7.87 -2.76 -2.49
N ALA A 293 -8.81 -2.89 -1.55
CA ALA A 293 -8.65 -2.52 -0.14
C ALA A 293 -9.08 -3.67 0.77
N ILE A 294 -8.41 -3.82 1.91
CA ILE A 294 -8.77 -4.78 2.97
C ILE A 294 -8.67 -4.11 4.34
N ASN A 295 -9.62 -4.44 5.22
CA ASN A 295 -9.61 -4.08 6.63
C ASN A 295 -9.93 -5.32 7.48
N ALA A 296 -8.89 -5.81 8.17
CA ALA A 296 -8.97 -6.93 9.09
C ALA A 296 -9.16 -6.51 10.57
N LYS A 297 -9.45 -5.23 10.85
CA LYS A 297 -9.59 -4.65 12.20
C LYS A 297 -11.01 -4.23 12.58
N MET A 298 -12.02 -4.65 11.81
CA MET A 298 -13.41 -4.37 12.15
C MET A 298 -13.77 -4.97 13.52
N GLY A 299 -14.48 -4.20 14.36
CA GLY A 299 -14.65 -4.50 15.78
C GLY A 299 -15.57 -5.68 16.11
N SER A 300 -15.51 -6.14 17.36
CA SER A 300 -16.07 -7.41 17.88
C SER A 300 -17.62 -7.50 17.96
N GLY A 301 -18.33 -6.81 17.07
CA GLY A 301 -19.77 -6.99 16.83
C GLY A 301 -20.10 -7.40 15.39
N ALA A 302 -19.12 -7.36 14.48
CA ALA A 302 -19.26 -7.82 13.09
C ALA A 302 -18.04 -8.70 12.74
N ASP A 303 -18.23 -10.02 12.79
CA ASP A 303 -17.14 -11.02 12.81
C ASP A 303 -16.35 -11.17 11.49
N GLY A 304 -16.68 -10.34 10.49
CA GLY A 304 -16.12 -10.40 9.16
C GLY A 304 -15.10 -9.31 8.86
N LYS A 305 -14.06 -9.69 8.12
CA LYS A 305 -13.01 -8.80 7.63
C LYS A 305 -13.49 -8.21 6.30
N MET A 306 -13.37 -6.89 6.14
CA MET A 306 -13.95 -6.18 5.01
C MET A 306 -12.97 -6.16 3.83
N VAL A 307 -13.44 -6.48 2.63
CA VAL A 307 -12.64 -6.48 1.40
C VAL A 307 -13.39 -5.79 0.28
N ALA A 308 -12.75 -4.81 -0.35
CA ALA A 308 -13.30 -4.02 -1.44
C ALA A 308 -12.43 -4.14 -2.70
N ILE A 309 -13.07 -4.11 -3.86
CA ILE A 309 -12.42 -3.94 -5.17
C ILE A 309 -13.04 -2.76 -5.90
N SER A 310 -12.31 -2.13 -6.83
CA SER A 310 -12.89 -1.26 -7.86
C SER A 310 -12.56 -1.72 -9.27
N TYR A 311 -13.44 -1.39 -10.21
CA TYR A 311 -13.32 -1.62 -11.64
C TYR A 311 -14.05 -0.48 -12.37
N GLY A 312 -13.33 0.37 -13.09
CA GLY A 312 -13.85 1.64 -13.58
C GLY A 312 -14.30 2.56 -12.42
N SER A 313 -15.56 2.98 -12.46
CA SER A 313 -16.20 3.75 -11.39
C SER A 313 -16.93 2.91 -10.34
N GLN A 314 -17.07 1.61 -10.59
CA GLN A 314 -17.79 0.69 -9.71
C GLN A 314 -16.88 0.18 -8.59
N ILE A 315 -17.46 0.01 -7.40
CA ILE A 315 -16.81 -0.50 -6.20
C ILE A 315 -17.67 -1.66 -5.68
N ARG A 316 -17.08 -2.80 -5.36
CA ARG A 316 -17.80 -3.96 -4.80
C ARG A 316 -17.21 -4.34 -3.45
N LEU A 317 -18.06 -4.42 -2.44
CA LEU A 317 -17.67 -4.62 -1.04
C LEU A 317 -18.24 -5.93 -0.50
N TRP A 318 -17.39 -6.71 0.17
CA TRP A 318 -17.77 -7.90 0.91
C TRP A 318 -17.28 -7.84 2.36
N SER A 319 -17.99 -8.54 3.22
CA SER A 319 -17.51 -9.00 4.51
C SER A 319 -17.21 -10.50 4.41
N VAL A 320 -16.08 -10.93 4.97
CA VAL A 320 -15.62 -12.33 4.96
C VAL A 320 -15.41 -12.79 6.40
N SER A 321 -16.22 -13.75 6.88
CA SER A 321 -16.15 -14.22 8.27
C SER A 321 -14.86 -14.99 8.60
N GLU A 322 -14.62 -15.23 9.89
CA GLU A 322 -13.62 -16.19 10.38
C GLU A 322 -13.82 -17.62 9.82
N ASP A 323 -14.98 -17.97 9.29
CA ASP A 323 -15.23 -19.27 8.64
C ASP A 323 -15.14 -19.22 7.10
N GLY A 324 -14.78 -18.05 6.53
CA GLY A 324 -14.71 -17.84 5.08
C GLY A 324 -16.07 -17.58 4.42
N ILE A 325 -17.13 -17.38 5.19
CA ILE A 325 -18.47 -17.08 4.67
C ILE A 325 -18.45 -15.68 4.04
N LYS A 326 -18.81 -15.59 2.75
CA LYS A 326 -18.96 -14.31 2.02
C LYS A 326 -20.33 -13.69 2.30
N THR A 327 -20.35 -12.42 2.68
CA THR A 327 -21.54 -11.57 2.64
C THR A 327 -21.27 -10.42 1.68
N ASN A 328 -22.06 -10.26 0.61
CA ASN A 328 -21.98 -9.04 -0.20
C ASN A 328 -22.66 -7.90 0.55
N ILE A 329 -21.93 -6.81 0.75
CA ILE A 329 -22.37 -5.63 1.48
C ILE A 329 -22.97 -4.60 0.52
N GLY A 330 -22.47 -4.57 -0.72
CA GLY A 330 -23.06 -3.81 -1.79
C GLY A 330 -22.19 -3.75 -3.04
N THR A 331 -22.73 -3.03 -4.03
CA THR A 331 -21.98 -2.49 -5.17
C THR A 331 -22.33 -1.01 -5.26
N PHE A 332 -21.32 -0.15 -5.27
CA PHE A 332 -21.44 1.31 -5.23
C PHE A 332 -20.80 1.92 -6.49
N ASN A 333 -21.17 3.15 -6.83
CA ASN A 333 -20.62 3.88 -7.96
C ASN A 333 -20.02 5.21 -7.46
N LEU A 334 -18.79 5.55 -7.86
CA LEU A 334 -18.21 6.87 -7.63
C LEU A 334 -18.60 7.88 -8.75
N ASN A 335 -19.26 7.39 -9.81
CA ASN A 335 -19.62 8.11 -11.04
C ASN A 335 -18.41 8.61 -11.88
N VAL A 336 -17.19 8.38 -11.40
CA VAL A 336 -15.90 8.59 -12.09
C VAL A 336 -14.95 7.44 -11.71
N ARG A 337 -13.87 7.26 -12.46
CA ARG A 337 -12.87 6.20 -12.21
C ARG A 337 -12.28 6.30 -10.80
N VAL A 338 -12.18 5.16 -10.12
CA VAL A 338 -11.64 5.06 -8.75
C VAL A 338 -10.12 4.93 -8.79
N GLU A 339 -9.40 6.00 -8.44
CA GLU A 339 -7.94 6.03 -8.42
C GLU A 339 -7.37 5.60 -7.06
N TYR A 340 -8.04 5.90 -5.96
CA TYR A 340 -7.64 5.41 -4.63
C TYR A 340 -8.80 4.73 -3.94
N LEU A 341 -8.53 3.58 -3.32
CA LEU A 341 -9.50 2.78 -2.57
C LEU A 341 -8.79 2.24 -1.32
N PHE A 342 -9.25 2.62 -0.14
CA PHE A 342 -8.61 2.28 1.15
C PHE A 342 -9.60 2.43 2.31
N PHE A 343 -9.22 2.00 3.52
CA PHE A 343 -10.05 2.17 4.72
C PHE A 343 -9.44 3.20 5.68
N ILE A 344 -10.29 4.01 6.32
CA ILE A 344 -9.93 4.82 7.50
C ILE A 344 -10.80 4.36 8.67
N GLY A 345 -10.18 3.77 9.70
CA GLY A 345 -10.92 3.15 10.81
C GLY A 345 -11.80 2.00 10.31
N SER A 346 -13.12 2.18 10.34
CA SER A 346 -14.10 1.26 9.76
C SER A 346 -14.58 1.64 8.35
N GLN A 347 -14.39 2.90 7.94
CA GLN A 347 -15.04 3.44 6.73
C GLN A 347 -14.22 3.10 5.49
N LEU A 348 -14.88 2.74 4.38
CA LEU A 348 -14.23 2.57 3.09
C LEU A 348 -14.26 3.91 2.36
N VAL A 349 -13.09 4.38 1.92
CA VAL A 349 -12.90 5.63 1.19
C VAL A 349 -12.48 5.32 -0.25
N ALA A 350 -13.10 6.01 -1.21
CA ALA A 350 -12.69 6.03 -2.60
C ALA A 350 -12.43 7.48 -3.06
N LEU A 351 -11.37 7.71 -3.82
CA LEU A 351 -11.02 9.04 -4.35
C LEU A 351 -10.77 8.99 -5.86
N SER A 352 -11.08 10.10 -6.52
CA SER A 352 -10.70 10.41 -7.91
C SER A 352 -9.95 11.74 -7.98
N PRO A 353 -8.90 11.89 -8.82
CA PRO A 353 -8.25 13.17 -9.06
C PRO A 353 -9.20 14.26 -9.56
N THR A 354 -10.36 13.89 -10.14
CA THR A 354 -11.42 14.81 -10.56
C THR A 354 -12.13 15.53 -9.40
N GLY A 355 -11.73 15.28 -8.14
CA GLY A 355 -12.36 15.89 -6.97
C GLY A 355 -13.58 15.16 -6.43
N LYS A 356 -13.86 13.93 -6.90
CA LYS A 356 -14.93 13.10 -6.30
C LYS A 356 -14.39 12.25 -5.16
N ILE A 357 -15.08 12.31 -4.02
CA ILE A 357 -14.84 11.50 -2.82
C ILE A 357 -16.05 10.60 -2.62
N GLY A 358 -15.85 9.31 -2.42
CA GLY A 358 -16.88 8.37 -2.00
C GLY A 358 -16.55 7.80 -0.62
N VAL A 359 -17.51 7.77 0.29
CA VAL A 359 -17.36 7.16 1.62
C VAL A 359 -18.50 6.18 1.87
N TRP A 360 -18.17 4.92 2.16
CA TRP A 360 -19.11 3.96 2.73
C TRP A 360 -18.91 3.90 4.25
N HIS A 361 -20.00 4.12 4.98
CA HIS A 361 -19.99 4.19 6.43
C HIS A 361 -20.48 2.90 7.07
N ALA A 362 -19.62 2.22 7.83
CA ALA A 362 -19.86 0.85 8.25
C ALA A 362 -21.05 0.69 9.22
N MET A 363 -21.32 1.67 10.09
CA MET A 363 -22.38 1.56 11.09
C MET A 363 -23.78 1.84 10.53
N SER A 364 -23.89 2.67 9.48
CA SER A 364 -25.18 2.97 8.82
C SER A 364 -25.36 2.28 7.47
N GLN A 365 -24.33 1.59 6.96
CA GLN A 365 -24.30 0.93 5.64
C GLN A 365 -24.50 1.87 4.43
N HIS A 366 -24.47 3.19 4.63
CA HIS A 366 -24.71 4.18 3.58
C HIS A 366 -23.44 4.48 2.76
N TRP A 367 -23.64 4.66 1.45
CA TRP A 367 -22.66 5.26 0.53
C TRP A 367 -23.01 6.74 0.34
N GLN A 368 -22.02 7.62 0.49
CA GLN A 368 -22.14 9.05 0.20
C GLN A 368 -21.05 9.47 -0.79
N ILE A 369 -21.36 10.43 -1.65
CA ILE A 369 -20.42 11.02 -2.61
C ILE A 369 -20.38 12.53 -2.35
N GLN A 370 -19.18 13.08 -2.22
CA GLN A 370 -18.93 14.51 -2.09
C GLN A 370 -18.04 14.98 -3.23
N ASP A 371 -18.37 16.15 -3.78
CA ASP A 371 -17.48 16.86 -4.70
C ASP A 371 -16.66 17.91 -3.95
N VAL A 372 -15.37 17.97 -4.27
CA VAL A 372 -14.35 18.93 -3.83
C VAL A 372 -13.52 19.39 -5.02
N VAL A 373 -12.54 20.27 -4.79
CA VAL A 373 -11.58 20.67 -5.83
C VAL A 373 -10.70 19.47 -6.23
N SER A 374 -10.27 19.44 -7.50
CA SER A 374 -9.42 18.39 -8.07
C SER A 374 -8.24 18.04 -7.16
N ILE A 375 -8.12 16.75 -6.80
CA ILE A 375 -7.19 16.24 -5.78
C ILE A 375 -5.86 15.90 -6.45
N SER A 376 -4.80 16.60 -6.06
CA SER A 376 -3.41 16.38 -6.52
C SER A 376 -2.60 15.52 -5.55
N SER A 377 -2.93 15.54 -4.25
CA SER A 377 -2.30 14.67 -3.23
C SER A 377 -3.25 14.38 -2.07
N PHE A 378 -2.95 13.38 -1.24
CA PHE A 378 -3.69 13.08 -0.01
C PHE A 378 -2.81 12.36 1.01
N ASP A 379 -3.20 12.40 2.28
CA ASP A 379 -2.62 11.57 3.35
C ASP A 379 -3.68 11.30 4.45
N THR A 380 -3.39 10.37 5.37
CA THR A 380 -4.31 9.95 6.44
C THR A 380 -3.66 10.03 7.82
N ALA A 381 -4.33 10.72 8.75
CA ALA A 381 -3.84 10.98 10.10
C ALA A 381 -4.88 10.50 11.14
N GLY A 382 -4.78 9.23 11.55
CA GLY A 382 -5.73 8.63 12.50
C GLY A 382 -7.12 8.47 11.88
N SER A 383 -8.10 9.29 12.29
CA SER A 383 -9.43 9.37 11.66
C SER A 383 -9.54 10.46 10.59
N PHE A 384 -8.53 11.30 10.43
CA PHE A 384 -8.56 12.41 9.46
C PHE A 384 -8.05 11.96 8.09
N LEU A 385 -8.81 12.27 7.05
CA LEU A 385 -8.32 12.33 5.68
C LEU A 385 -7.91 13.77 5.38
N LEU A 386 -6.73 13.97 4.82
CA LEU A 386 -6.28 15.27 4.31
C LEU A 386 -6.11 15.20 2.79
N LEU A 387 -6.55 16.24 2.10
CA LEU A 387 -6.59 16.33 0.64
C LEU A 387 -5.88 17.61 0.20
N GLY A 388 -4.84 17.48 -0.62
CA GLY A 388 -4.18 18.58 -1.31
C GLY A 388 -4.77 18.74 -2.69
N CYS A 389 -5.22 19.95 -3.01
CA CYS A 389 -5.91 20.25 -4.26
C CYS A 389 -5.06 21.08 -5.23
N ASN A 390 -5.42 21.03 -6.51
CA ASN A 390 -4.70 21.69 -7.61
C ASN A 390 -4.83 23.23 -7.64
N ASN A 391 -5.47 23.84 -6.64
CA ASN A 391 -5.71 25.27 -6.46
C ASN A 391 -5.02 25.85 -5.21
N GLY A 392 -4.09 25.11 -4.61
CA GLY A 392 -3.43 25.48 -3.36
C GLY A 392 -4.22 25.22 -2.08
N SER A 393 -5.47 24.74 -2.15
CA SER A 393 -6.23 24.40 -0.93
C SER A 393 -5.79 23.07 -0.34
N ILE A 394 -5.72 23.02 0.99
CA ILE A 394 -5.66 21.78 1.78
C ILE A 394 -6.98 21.64 2.54
N TYR A 395 -7.71 20.57 2.26
CA TYR A 395 -8.93 20.20 2.97
C TYR A 395 -8.69 19.05 3.95
N TYR A 396 -9.51 18.95 5.00
CA TYR A 396 -9.60 17.76 5.82
C TYR A 396 -11.04 17.31 6.07
N ILE A 397 -11.20 16.01 6.31
CA ILE A 397 -12.46 15.34 6.63
C ILE A 397 -12.21 14.44 7.86
N ASP A 398 -13.09 14.51 8.86
CA ASP A 398 -13.02 13.66 10.06
C ASP A 398 -13.99 12.47 9.97
N MET A 399 -13.44 11.28 9.74
CA MET A 399 -14.21 10.05 9.55
C MET A 399 -14.88 9.52 10.83
N GLN A 400 -14.65 10.14 11.99
CA GLN A 400 -15.39 9.89 13.24
C GLN A 400 -16.58 10.84 13.45
N LYS A 401 -16.66 11.97 12.73
CA LYS A 401 -17.83 12.86 12.78
C LYS A 401 -18.98 12.41 11.88
N PHE A 402 -18.74 11.44 11.01
CA PHE A 402 -19.78 10.69 10.28
C PHE A 402 -20.56 9.82 11.29
N PRO A 403 -21.92 9.79 11.32
CA PRO A 403 -22.91 10.45 10.44
C PRO A 403 -23.58 11.68 11.10
N LEU A 404 -22.94 12.36 12.06
CA LEU A 404 -23.58 13.23 13.06
C LEU A 404 -24.07 14.60 12.55
N ARG A 405 -24.33 14.77 11.25
CA ARG A 405 -24.75 16.05 10.62
C ARG A 405 -26.04 15.90 9.81
N MET A 406 -27.15 15.63 10.51
CA MET A 406 -28.48 15.38 9.95
C MET A 406 -29.21 16.61 9.37
N LYS A 407 -28.53 17.51 8.65
CA LYS A 407 -29.21 18.56 7.86
C LYS A 407 -29.15 18.28 6.36
N ASP A 408 -27.94 18.09 5.84
CA ASP A 408 -27.71 18.17 4.38
C ASP A 408 -27.17 16.86 3.78
N ASN A 409 -26.86 15.85 4.60
CA ASN A 409 -26.21 14.57 4.24
C ASN A 409 -24.79 14.67 3.63
N ASP A 410 -24.28 15.86 3.36
CA ASP A 410 -22.92 16.11 2.85
C ASP A 410 -21.81 15.72 3.83
N LEU A 411 -20.61 15.44 3.29
CA LEU A 411 -19.40 15.26 4.10
C LEU A 411 -18.95 16.60 4.67
N LEU A 412 -18.53 16.62 5.93
CA LEU A 412 -17.78 17.77 6.45
C LEU A 412 -16.39 17.82 5.83
N VAL A 413 -16.27 18.56 4.73
CA VAL A 413 -15.01 19.03 4.16
C VAL A 413 -14.71 20.39 4.78
N THR A 414 -13.56 20.54 5.43
CA THR A 414 -13.13 21.81 6.03
C THR A 414 -11.78 22.23 5.47
N GLU A 415 -11.65 23.48 5.04
CA GLU A 415 -10.38 24.02 4.54
C GLU A 415 -9.46 24.35 5.72
N LEU A 416 -8.22 23.82 5.71
CA LEU A 416 -7.19 24.12 6.70
C LEU A 416 -6.25 25.24 6.25
N TYR A 417 -6.01 25.32 4.94
CA TYR A 417 -5.02 26.19 4.33
C TYR A 417 -5.38 26.44 2.87
N ARG A 418 -4.94 27.59 2.34
CA ARG A 418 -4.89 27.89 0.92
C ARG A 418 -3.59 28.61 0.61
N ASP A 419 -2.87 28.15 -0.40
CA ASP A 419 -1.71 28.88 -0.92
C ASP A 419 -2.16 30.21 -1.58
N PRO A 420 -1.53 31.36 -1.24
CA PRO A 420 -1.92 32.66 -1.81
C PRO A 420 -1.71 32.82 -3.32
N ASN A 421 -0.79 32.07 -3.92
CA ASN A 421 -0.55 32.05 -5.37
C ASN A 421 -1.47 31.07 -6.09
N LEU A 422 -2.18 30.21 -5.34
CA LEU A 422 -2.96 29.05 -5.81
C LEU A 422 -2.10 27.91 -6.36
N ASP A 423 -0.82 27.83 -5.96
CA ASP A 423 0.11 26.78 -6.40
C ASP A 423 -0.38 25.36 -6.01
N PRO A 424 -0.43 24.37 -6.92
CA PRO A 424 -0.95 23.03 -6.62
C PRO A 424 -0.28 22.32 -5.44
N ILE A 425 -1.07 21.71 -4.55
CA ILE A 425 -0.52 20.91 -3.45
C ILE A 425 -0.09 19.54 -3.98
N THR A 426 1.15 19.46 -4.45
CA THR A 426 1.79 18.28 -5.08
C THR A 426 2.02 17.11 -4.12
N ALA A 427 2.23 17.40 -2.83
CA ALA A 427 2.47 16.41 -1.79
C ALA A 427 1.89 16.86 -0.44
N ILE A 428 1.41 15.89 0.34
CA ILE A 428 1.10 16.03 1.77
C ILE A 428 1.79 14.86 2.49
N SER A 429 2.32 15.12 3.68
CA SER A 429 2.74 14.07 4.62
C SER A 429 2.47 14.56 6.05
N VAL A 430 1.77 13.76 6.86
CA VAL A 430 1.23 14.16 8.16
C VAL A 430 1.63 13.18 9.26
N TYR A 431 2.47 13.65 10.19
CA TYR A 431 2.88 12.88 11.36
C TYR A 431 2.18 13.36 12.63
N LEU A 432 1.30 12.54 13.19
CA LEU A 432 0.70 12.77 14.52
C LEU A 432 1.68 12.37 15.62
N THR A 433 2.42 13.35 16.16
CA THR A 433 3.31 13.11 17.31
C THR A 433 2.53 13.11 18.62
N PRO A 434 2.73 12.15 19.56
CA PRO A 434 1.98 12.08 20.82
C PRO A 434 2.13 13.26 21.79
N LYS A 435 2.95 14.27 21.46
CA LYS A 435 3.29 15.41 22.34
C LYS A 435 2.93 16.78 21.76
N THR A 436 2.46 16.88 20.51
CA THR A 436 1.99 18.16 19.96
C THR A 436 0.69 18.00 19.16
N SER A 437 -0.34 18.72 19.58
CA SER A 437 -1.62 18.88 18.87
C SER A 437 -1.52 19.81 17.66
N LYS A 438 -0.37 19.80 16.97
CA LYS A 438 -0.09 20.62 15.79
C LYS A 438 0.23 19.72 14.61
N LEU A 439 -0.60 19.78 13.57
CA LEU A 439 -0.27 19.26 12.25
C LEU A 439 0.94 20.03 11.72
N GLN A 440 1.96 19.32 11.25
CA GLN A 440 3.06 19.89 10.47
C GLN A 440 2.83 19.56 9.00
N PHE A 441 2.88 20.58 8.15
CA PHE A 441 2.79 20.43 6.70
C PHE A 441 4.17 20.69 6.09
N TYR A 442 4.58 19.81 5.18
CA TYR A 442 5.83 19.93 4.42
C TYR A 442 5.47 20.15 2.95
N ASN A 443 5.45 21.40 2.51
CA ASN A 443 5.32 21.72 1.08
C ASN A 443 6.65 21.41 0.39
N TYR A 444 6.63 20.47 -0.53
CA TYR A 444 7.74 20.18 -1.43
C TYR A 444 7.50 20.91 -2.76
N PHE A 445 8.29 21.96 -3.00
CA PHE A 445 8.40 22.66 -4.28
C PHE A 445 9.51 22.04 -5.13
#